data_AF-A0A8H4ARA7-F1
#
_entry.id   AF-A0A8H4ARA7-F1
#
_cell.length_a   1.000
_cell.length_b   1.000
_cell.length_c   1.000
_cell.angle_alpha   90.00
_cell.angle_beta   90.00
_cell.angle_gamma   90.00
#
_symmetry.space_group_name_H-M   'P 1'
#
loop_
_entity.id
_entity.type
_entity.pdbx_description
1 polymer ?
#
loop_
_entity_poly.entity_id
_entity_poly.type
_entity_poly.pdbx_seq_one_letter_code
_entity_poly.pdbx_strand_id
1 'polypeptide(L)'
;MPTPHHIVQLTRLEDLCKEWSTIHSQYCNLFSSLVNILTQRQATSNLLNSSNSTIFRVTTNTIIVTSNILDQIFQPQTLTRVIYKQSREIEEILSKIHKIFEEFEIIVKSMRKILLQSDKLVSGPLTDLNLSSTYKTSTSNLTSKQQPSNKKASIQNPNNLQKLQILIIHLVNKKWMM
;
A
#
# COMPACT_ATOMS: atom_id res chain seq x y z
N MET A 1 18.04 -41.47 2.37
CA MET A 1 16.69 -41.27 1.78
C MET A 1 16.05 -40.08 2.49
N PRO A 2 15.66 -38.99 1.79
CA PRO A 2 14.97 -37.88 2.43
C PRO A 2 13.66 -38.37 3.05
N THR A 3 13.44 -38.08 4.33
CA THR A 3 12.21 -38.50 5.02
C THR A 3 11.01 -37.74 4.43
N PRO A 4 9.80 -38.32 4.42
CA PRO A 4 8.59 -37.67 3.90
C PRO A 4 8.34 -36.27 4.47
N HIS A 5 8.79 -36.03 5.71
CA HIS A 5 8.69 -34.75 6.40
C HIS A 5 9.53 -33.64 5.74
N HIS A 6 10.74 -33.95 5.24
CA HIS A 6 11.56 -32.96 4.53
C HIS A 6 10.93 -32.56 3.20
N ILE A 7 10.35 -33.51 2.47
CA ILE A 7 9.69 -33.25 1.19
C ILE A 7 8.54 -32.25 1.39
N VAL A 8 7.69 -32.47 2.41
CA VAL A 8 6.57 -31.57 2.73
C VAL A 8 7.04 -30.15 3.10
N GLN A 9 8.13 -30.03 3.88
CA GLN A 9 8.69 -28.72 4.24
C GLN A 9 9.27 -27.99 3.04
N LEU A 10 9.95 -28.70 2.13
CA LEU A 10 10.48 -28.12 0.90
C LEU A 10 9.36 -27.64 -0.03
N THR A 11 8.33 -28.46 -0.25
CA THR A 11 7.18 -28.05 -1.08
C THR A 11 6.49 -26.81 -0.50
N ARG A 12 6.29 -26.77 0.83
CA ARG A 12 5.70 -25.60 1.49
C ARG A 12 6.59 -24.35 1.36
N LEU A 13 7.91 -24.50 1.43
CA LEU A 13 8.85 -23.40 1.22
C LEU A 13 8.78 -22.89 -0.23
N GLU A 14 8.69 -23.79 -1.20
CA GLU A 14 8.54 -23.44 -2.61
C GLU A 14 7.28 -22.61 -2.85
N ASP A 15 6.15 -23.01 -2.27
CA ASP A 15 4.89 -22.26 -2.38
C ASP A 15 5.00 -20.86 -1.74
N LEU A 16 5.62 -20.75 -0.57
CA LEU A 16 5.87 -19.45 0.07
C LEU A 16 6.80 -18.56 -0.77
N CYS A 17 7.79 -19.14 -1.46
CA CYS A 17 8.65 -18.38 -2.38
C CYS A 17 7.89 -17.86 -3.60
N LYS A 18 6.96 -18.65 -4.16
CA LYS A 18 6.08 -18.21 -5.25
C LYS A 18 5.15 -17.09 -4.80
N GLU A 19 4.56 -17.23 -3.62
CA GLU A 19 3.70 -16.21 -3.01
C GLU A 19 4.49 -14.92 -2.76
N TRP A 20 5.68 -15.04 -2.17
CA TRP A 20 6.60 -13.91 -1.97
C TRP A 20 6.91 -13.18 -3.27
N SER A 21 7.28 -13.91 -4.32
CA SER A 21 7.60 -13.32 -5.63
C SER A 21 6.42 -12.56 -6.21
N THR A 22 5.20 -13.08 -6.04
CA THR A 22 3.97 -12.44 -6.52
C THR A 22 3.72 -11.13 -5.79
N ILE A 23 3.78 -11.14 -4.45
CA ILE A 23 3.58 -9.96 -3.62
C ILE A 23 4.67 -8.91 -3.87
N HIS A 24 5.91 -9.35 -4.05
CA HIS A 24 7.01 -8.45 -4.39
C HIS A 24 6.79 -7.73 -5.73
N SER A 25 6.34 -8.46 -6.76
CA SER A 25 6.01 -7.85 -8.06
C SER A 25 4.89 -6.82 -7.92
N GLN A 26 3.84 -7.13 -7.15
CA GLN A 26 2.75 -6.19 -6.87
C GLN A 26 3.23 -4.93 -6.14
N TYR A 27 4.10 -5.09 -5.15
CA TYR A 27 4.74 -3.99 -4.44
C TYR A 27 5.49 -3.07 -5.41
N CYS A 28 6.34 -3.64 -6.27
CA CYS A 28 7.12 -2.87 -7.24
C CYS A 28 6.21 -2.05 -8.16
N ASN A 29 5.13 -2.65 -8.68
CA ASN A 29 4.17 -1.95 -9.53
C ASN A 29 3.52 -0.76 -8.81
N LEU A 30 3.05 -0.96 -7.57
CA LEU A 30 2.44 0.11 -6.76
C LEU A 30 3.45 1.20 -6.42
N PHE A 31 4.67 0.83 -6.09
CA PHE A 31 5.74 1.78 -5.80
C PHE A 31 6.08 2.64 -7.03
N SER A 32 6.18 2.04 -8.20
CA SER A 32 6.35 2.79 -9.46
C SER A 32 5.18 3.74 -9.73
N SER A 33 3.93 3.30 -9.52
CA SER A 33 2.76 4.17 -9.63
C SER A 33 2.81 5.34 -8.65
N LEU A 34 3.22 5.09 -7.40
CA LEU A 34 3.38 6.13 -6.38
C LEU A 34 4.41 7.18 -6.80
N VAL A 35 5.58 6.75 -7.26
CA VAL A 35 6.64 7.66 -7.75
C VAL A 35 6.11 8.51 -8.90
N ASN A 36 5.42 7.90 -9.88
CA ASN A 36 4.86 8.63 -11.02
C ASN A 36 3.86 9.71 -10.58
N ILE A 37 2.92 9.38 -9.69
CA ILE A 37 1.92 10.35 -9.22
C ILE A 37 2.57 11.46 -8.40
N LEU A 38 3.57 11.15 -7.57
CA LEU A 38 4.32 12.16 -6.82
C LEU A 38 5.04 13.13 -7.76
N THR A 39 5.69 12.63 -8.81
CA THR A 39 6.36 13.47 -9.82
C THR A 39 5.35 14.35 -10.56
N GLN A 40 4.23 13.79 -11.00
CA GLN A 40 3.16 14.55 -11.67
C GLN A 40 2.55 15.61 -10.76
N ARG A 41 2.35 15.28 -9.48
CA ARG A 41 1.86 16.21 -8.47
C ARG A 41 2.82 17.38 -8.29
N GLN A 42 4.12 17.12 -8.23
CA GLN A 42 5.12 18.18 -8.12
C GLN A 42 5.06 19.13 -9.32
N ALA A 43 4.98 18.59 -10.55
CA ALA A 43 4.81 19.40 -11.75
C ALA A 43 3.51 20.23 -11.72
N THR A 44 2.41 19.63 -11.28
CA THR A 44 1.09 20.29 -11.16
C THR A 44 1.13 21.43 -10.12
N SER A 45 1.80 21.20 -8.98
CA SER A 45 1.99 22.21 -7.94
C SER A 45 2.85 23.38 -8.41
N ASN A 46 3.93 23.11 -9.15
CA ASN A 46 4.78 24.15 -9.73
C ASN A 46 3.98 25.02 -10.72
N LEU A 47 3.15 24.39 -11.55
CA LEU A 47 2.28 25.09 -12.49
C LEU A 47 1.25 25.99 -11.76
N LEU A 48 0.63 25.48 -10.68
CA LEU A 48 -0.32 26.25 -9.87
C LEU A 48 0.35 27.47 -9.20
N ASN A 49 1.56 27.30 -8.69
CA ASN A 49 2.31 28.41 -8.08
C ASN A 49 2.66 29.48 -9.12
N SER A 50 3.05 29.06 -10.34
CA SER A 50 3.31 29.96 -11.45
C SER A 50 2.04 30.71 -11.89
N SER A 51 0.90 30.01 -12.04
CA SER A 51 -0.36 30.64 -12.45
C SER A 51 -0.84 31.70 -11.44
N ASN A 52 -0.72 31.40 -10.14
CA ASN A 52 -1.10 32.34 -9.08
C ASN A 52 -0.22 33.60 -9.08
N SER A 53 1.08 33.45 -9.35
CA SER A 53 2.00 34.60 -9.45
C SER A 53 1.66 35.54 -10.61
N THR A 54 1.22 34.99 -11.74
CA THR A 54 0.83 35.76 -12.93
C THR A 54 -0.48 36.51 -12.70
N ILE A 55 -1.49 35.85 -12.13
CA ILE A 55 -2.79 36.47 -11.81
C ILE A 55 -2.61 37.63 -10.83
N PHE A 56 -1.77 37.47 -9.80
CA PHE A 56 -1.49 38.54 -8.84
C PHE A 56 -0.83 39.77 -9.49
N ARG A 57 0.07 39.57 -10.47
CA ARG A 57 0.69 40.67 -11.23
C ARG A 57 -0.28 41.36 -12.19
N VAL A 58 -1.21 40.63 -12.80
CA VAL A 58 -2.24 41.19 -13.68
C VAL A 58 -3.22 42.07 -12.87
N THR A 59 -3.66 41.59 -11.70
CA THR A 59 -4.59 42.33 -10.83
C THR A 59 -3.99 43.62 -10.25
N THR A 60 -2.68 43.63 -9.97
CA THR A 60 -2.00 44.80 -9.39
C THR A 60 -1.63 45.88 -10.42
N ASN A 61 -1.43 45.53 -11.70
CA ASN A 61 -0.90 46.48 -12.68
C ASN A 61 -1.91 47.05 -13.69
N THR A 62 -2.97 46.34 -14.10
CA THR A 62 -3.92 46.89 -15.10
C THR A 62 -5.14 45.99 -15.30
N ILE A 63 -6.35 46.56 -15.20
CA ILE A 63 -7.59 45.90 -15.65
C ILE A 63 -7.62 45.95 -17.18
N ILE A 64 -6.85 45.06 -17.82
CA ILE A 64 -6.99 44.77 -19.26
C ILE A 64 -7.99 43.61 -19.35
N VAL A 65 -9.29 43.96 -19.49
CA VAL A 65 -10.35 42.99 -19.81
C VAL A 65 -10.16 42.56 -21.25
N THR A 66 -9.28 41.58 -21.45
CA THR A 66 -9.29 40.73 -22.63
C THR A 66 -9.91 39.40 -22.22
N SER A 67 -10.59 38.76 -23.16
CA SER A 67 -11.40 37.54 -23.04
C SER A 67 -10.74 36.32 -22.36
N ASN A 68 -9.48 36.40 -21.91
CA ASN A 68 -8.71 35.33 -21.25
C ASN A 68 -8.70 35.39 -19.71
N ILE A 69 -9.34 36.38 -19.08
CA ILE A 69 -9.37 36.46 -17.59
C ILE A 69 -10.08 35.25 -16.98
N LEU A 70 -11.16 34.77 -17.61
CA LEU A 70 -11.88 33.57 -17.17
C LEU A 70 -10.96 32.34 -17.17
N ASP A 71 -10.22 32.12 -18.26
CA ASP A 71 -9.29 30.98 -18.39
C ASP A 71 -8.17 31.04 -17.35
N GLN A 72 -7.66 32.25 -17.05
CA GLN A 72 -6.67 32.45 -16.01
C GLN A 72 -7.23 32.22 -14.60
N ILE A 73 -8.50 32.51 -14.32
CA ILE A 73 -9.12 32.27 -13.01
C ILE A 73 -9.53 30.80 -12.85
N PHE A 74 -10.00 30.14 -13.91
CA PHE A 74 -10.44 28.75 -13.89
C PHE A 74 -9.26 27.75 -13.88
N GLN A 75 -8.10 28.10 -14.43
CA GLN A 75 -6.92 27.24 -14.41
C GLN A 75 -6.46 26.88 -12.98
N PRO A 76 -6.20 27.82 -12.06
CA PRO A 76 -5.79 27.52 -10.69
C PRO A 76 -6.79 26.65 -9.94
N GLN A 77 -8.09 26.88 -10.14
CA GLN A 77 -9.15 26.07 -9.53
C GLN A 77 -9.10 24.63 -10.06
N THR A 78 -8.89 24.46 -11.36
CA THR A 78 -8.75 23.15 -12.01
C THR A 78 -7.50 22.42 -11.50
N LEU A 79 -6.36 23.09 -11.44
CA LEU A 79 -5.11 22.54 -10.91
C LEU A 79 -5.23 22.14 -9.45
N THR A 80 -5.92 22.94 -8.62
CA THR A 80 -6.20 22.60 -7.23
C THR A 80 -7.02 21.30 -7.11
N ARG A 81 -8.04 21.11 -7.95
CA ARG A 81 -8.83 19.87 -8.00
C ARG A 81 -7.97 18.68 -8.45
N VAL A 82 -7.08 18.86 -9.42
CA VAL A 82 -6.16 17.82 -9.88
C VAL A 82 -5.21 17.41 -8.75
N ILE A 83 -4.62 18.38 -8.04
CA ILE A 83 -3.77 18.13 -6.87
C ILE A 83 -4.55 17.37 -5.79
N TYR A 84 -5.81 17.75 -5.51
CA TYR A 84 -6.64 17.01 -4.57
C TYR A 84 -6.87 15.56 -5.02
N LYS A 85 -7.16 15.32 -6.30
CA LYS A 85 -7.32 13.96 -6.84
C LYS A 85 -6.03 13.14 -6.73
N GLN A 86 -4.89 13.72 -7.08
CA GLN A 86 -3.58 13.08 -6.92
C GLN A 86 -3.28 12.75 -5.45
N SER A 87 -3.65 13.62 -4.50
CA SER A 87 -3.54 13.33 -3.05
C SER A 87 -4.34 12.09 -2.67
N ARG A 88 -5.59 12.01 -3.12
CA ARG A 88 -6.48 10.86 -2.90
C ARG A 88 -5.88 9.55 -3.45
N GLU A 89 -5.35 9.59 -4.66
CA GLU A 89 -4.73 8.43 -5.30
C GLU A 89 -3.46 7.99 -4.56
N ILE A 90 -2.63 8.94 -4.09
CA ILE A 90 -1.46 8.65 -3.25
C ILE A 90 -1.88 7.93 -1.97
N GLU A 91 -2.90 8.42 -1.27
CA GLU A 91 -3.41 7.78 -0.05
C GLU A 91 -3.88 6.35 -0.30
N GLU A 92 -4.58 6.11 -1.41
CA GLU A 92 -5.04 4.79 -1.80
C GLU A 92 -3.88 3.83 -2.07
N ILE A 93 -2.86 4.28 -2.81
CA ILE A 93 -1.67 3.46 -3.11
C ILE A 93 -0.90 3.15 -1.83
N LEU A 94 -0.71 4.15 -0.95
CA LEU A 94 -0.06 3.95 0.35
C LEU A 94 -0.81 2.92 1.21
N SER A 95 -2.15 2.95 1.21
CA SER A 95 -2.96 1.95 1.90
C SER A 95 -2.75 0.55 1.33
N LYS A 96 -2.68 0.40 -0.01
CA LYS A 96 -2.39 -0.88 -0.66
C LYS A 96 -0.99 -1.40 -0.34
N ILE A 97 0.02 -0.53 -0.38
CA ILE A 97 1.40 -0.88 -0.01
C ILE A 97 1.47 -1.35 1.45
N HIS A 98 0.74 -0.68 2.35
CA HIS A 98 0.72 -1.07 3.76
C HIS A 98 0.18 -2.50 3.95
N LYS A 99 -0.92 -2.86 3.26
CA LYS A 99 -1.47 -4.22 3.30
C LYS A 99 -0.49 -5.26 2.76
N ILE A 100 0.22 -4.94 1.69
CA ILE A 100 1.28 -5.82 1.15
C ILE A 100 2.38 -6.07 2.18
N PHE A 101 2.75 -5.07 2.99
CA PHE A 101 3.73 -5.29 4.06
C PHE A 101 3.22 -6.24 5.14
N GLU A 102 1.94 -6.18 5.49
CA GLU A 102 1.33 -7.13 6.42
C GLU A 102 1.38 -8.57 5.86
N GLU A 103 1.04 -8.76 4.59
CA GLU A 103 1.10 -10.07 3.92
C GLU A 103 2.55 -10.57 3.84
N PHE A 104 3.50 -9.71 3.48
CA PHE A 104 4.92 -10.04 3.47
C PHE A 104 5.43 -10.50 4.84
N GLU A 105 5.01 -9.83 5.92
CA GLU A 105 5.38 -10.21 7.28
C GLU A 105 4.90 -11.62 7.65
N ILE A 106 3.69 -12.00 7.22
CA ILE A 106 3.13 -13.34 7.43
C ILE A 106 3.97 -14.40 6.72
N ILE A 107 4.38 -14.13 5.47
CA ILE A 107 5.23 -15.05 4.70
C ILE A 107 6.59 -15.22 5.37
N VAL A 108 7.24 -14.12 5.76
CA VAL A 108 8.55 -14.17 6.44
C VAL A 108 8.47 -14.95 7.75
N LYS A 109 7.42 -14.74 8.55
CA LYS A 109 7.18 -15.51 9.78
C LYS A 109 6.99 -17.00 9.49
N SER A 110 6.29 -17.33 8.40
CA SER A 110 6.05 -18.71 7.97
C SER A 110 7.34 -19.39 7.51
N MET A 111 8.16 -18.71 6.69
CA MET A 111 9.48 -19.20 6.27
C MET A 111 10.40 -19.43 7.47
N ARG A 112 10.43 -18.49 8.42
CA ARG A 112 11.21 -18.64 9.66
C ARG A 112 10.75 -19.85 10.48
N LYS A 113 9.44 -20.12 10.55
CA LYS A 113 8.91 -21.30 11.25
C LYS A 113 9.39 -22.59 10.58
N ILE A 114 9.41 -22.66 9.25
CA ILE A 114 9.93 -23.82 8.52
C ILE A 114 11.41 -24.01 8.82
N LEU A 115 12.22 -22.94 8.79
CA LEU A 115 13.64 -22.99 9.14
C LEU A 115 13.89 -23.56 10.54
N LEU A 116 13.15 -23.07 11.55
CA LEU A 116 13.26 -23.60 12.91
C LEU A 116 12.84 -25.06 13.04
N GLN A 117 11.89 -25.52 12.21
CA GLN A 117 11.49 -26.92 12.19
C GLN A 117 12.52 -27.80 11.47
N SER A 118 13.14 -27.32 10.39
CA SER A 118 14.21 -28.05 9.71
C SER A 118 15.45 -28.18 10.59
N ASP A 119 15.83 -27.12 11.31
CA ASP A 119 16.98 -27.15 12.21
C ASP A 119 16.80 -28.19 13.33
N LYS A 120 15.59 -28.30 13.90
CA LYS A 120 15.26 -29.33 14.91
C LYS A 120 15.36 -30.75 14.38
N LEU A 121 15.03 -30.98 13.12
CA LEU A 121 15.14 -32.30 12.49
C LEU A 121 16.59 -32.68 12.18
N VAL A 122 17.44 -31.68 11.92
CA VAL A 122 18.88 -31.88 11.64
C VAL A 122 19.70 -31.99 12.94
N SER A 123 19.26 -31.36 14.03
CA SER A 123 19.99 -31.31 15.31
C SER A 123 19.44 -32.24 16.41
N GLY A 124 18.32 -32.94 16.16
CA GLY A 124 17.75 -33.88 17.13
C GLY A 124 18.48 -35.23 17.14
N PRO A 125 18.71 -35.87 18.31
CA PRO A 125 19.14 -37.26 18.36
C PRO A 125 18.06 -38.15 17.73
N LEU A 126 18.49 -39.17 16.98
CA LEU A 126 17.62 -40.24 16.48
C LEU A 126 16.98 -40.98 17.66
N THR A 127 15.81 -40.53 18.11
CA THR A 127 14.91 -41.34 18.94
C THR A 127 13.46 -41.06 18.53
N ASP A 128 12.90 -42.04 17.83
CA ASP A 128 11.49 -42.41 17.71
C ASP A 128 10.45 -41.34 18.09
N LEU A 129 9.91 -40.66 17.07
CA LEU A 129 8.66 -39.93 17.21
C LEU A 129 7.52 -40.70 16.53
N ASN A 130 6.95 -41.59 17.32
CA ASN A 130 5.55 -41.97 17.23
C ASN A 130 4.71 -40.72 17.54
N LEU A 131 3.98 -40.14 16.57
CA LEU A 131 2.83 -39.28 16.90
C LEU A 131 1.85 -39.09 15.73
N SER A 132 0.63 -39.60 15.97
CA SER A 132 -0.63 -39.49 15.24
C SER A 132 -0.76 -38.37 14.20
N SER A 133 -1.03 -38.79 12.96
CA SER A 133 -1.72 -37.98 11.97
C SER A 133 -3.17 -37.73 12.39
N THR A 134 -3.53 -36.47 12.64
CA THR A 134 -4.92 -36.01 12.49
C THR A 134 -4.90 -34.83 11.53
N TYR A 135 -5.00 -35.13 10.24
CA TYR A 135 -5.24 -34.14 9.21
C TYR A 135 -6.72 -33.80 9.19
N LYS A 136 -7.09 -32.59 9.59
CA LYS A 136 -8.36 -31.98 9.17
C LYS A 136 -8.09 -31.22 7.88
N THR A 137 -8.40 -31.87 6.77
CA THR A 137 -8.49 -31.26 5.44
C THR A 137 -9.80 -30.48 5.38
N SER A 138 -9.73 -29.15 5.42
CA SER A 138 -10.87 -28.31 5.07
C SER A 138 -10.76 -27.91 3.60
N THR A 139 -11.32 -28.75 2.75
CA THR A 139 -11.71 -28.40 1.38
C THR A 139 -13.06 -27.69 1.45
N SER A 140 -13.20 -26.48 0.91
CA SER A 140 -14.52 -25.96 0.58
C SER A 140 -14.48 -25.21 -0.75
N ASN A 141 -15.22 -25.79 -1.71
CA ASN A 141 -15.42 -25.34 -3.08
C ASN A 141 -16.23 -24.04 -3.17
N LEU A 142 -16.05 -23.35 -4.30
CA LEU A 142 -16.91 -22.32 -4.88
C LEU A 142 -18.36 -22.81 -5.10
N THR A 143 -19.37 -22.01 -4.74
CA THR A 143 -20.49 -21.61 -5.64
C THR A 143 -21.40 -20.52 -5.01
N SER A 144 -22.22 -19.90 -5.86
CA SER A 144 -22.69 -18.50 -5.84
C SER A 144 -24.10 -18.22 -5.29
N LYS A 145 -24.34 -16.91 -5.01
CA LYS A 145 -25.58 -16.08 -5.16
C LYS A 145 -26.72 -16.16 -4.11
N GLN A 146 -26.94 -15.09 -3.32
CA GLN A 146 -28.02 -14.06 -3.41
C GLN A 146 -28.24 -13.25 -2.08
N GLN A 147 -28.01 -11.92 -2.16
CA GLN A 147 -28.66 -10.70 -1.60
C GLN A 147 -29.72 -10.72 -0.44
N PRO A 148 -30.09 -9.56 0.17
CA PRO A 148 -29.39 -8.72 1.17
C PRO A 148 -30.18 -8.53 2.51
N SER A 149 -29.56 -8.03 3.57
CA SER A 149 -30.29 -7.28 4.62
C SER A 149 -29.44 -6.20 5.30
N ASN A 150 -30.07 -5.03 5.46
CA ASN A 150 -29.54 -3.82 6.09
C ASN A 150 -29.35 -3.98 7.61
N LYS A 151 -28.30 -3.38 8.18
CA LYS A 151 -28.37 -2.61 9.46
C LYS A 151 -27.11 -1.75 9.69
N LYS A 152 -27.36 -0.48 9.98
CA LYS A 152 -26.42 0.60 10.35
C LYS A 152 -25.84 0.43 11.76
N ALA A 153 -24.57 0.82 11.95
CA ALA A 153 -24.00 1.59 13.08
C ALA A 153 -22.50 1.80 12.76
N SER A 154 -21.95 2.98 12.44
CA SER A 154 -21.78 4.24 13.21
C SER A 154 -20.99 4.08 14.52
N ILE A 155 -19.70 4.40 14.50
CA ILE A 155 -19.08 5.57 15.19
C ILE A 155 -17.55 5.56 14.96
N GLN A 156 -17.05 6.67 14.41
CA GLN A 156 -15.66 7.05 14.23
C GLN A 156 -14.96 7.30 15.57
N ASN A 157 -13.69 6.92 15.68
CA ASN A 157 -12.78 7.45 16.71
C ASN A 157 -11.81 8.47 16.06
N PRO A 158 -12.05 9.79 16.20
CA PRO A 158 -11.34 10.85 15.46
C PRO A 158 -9.88 11.07 15.91
N ASN A 159 -9.46 10.50 17.05
CA ASN A 159 -8.13 10.76 17.62
C ASN A 159 -6.97 10.03 16.90
N ASN A 160 -7.24 8.96 16.16
CA ASN A 160 -6.19 8.23 15.44
C ASN A 160 -5.84 8.88 14.10
N LEU A 161 -6.79 9.58 13.47
CA LEU A 161 -6.58 10.25 12.19
C LEU A 161 -5.67 11.48 12.35
N GLN A 162 -5.84 12.24 13.44
CA GLN A 162 -5.00 13.39 13.74
C GLN A 162 -3.56 12.97 14.10
N LYS A 163 -3.40 11.86 14.84
CA LYS A 163 -2.07 11.30 15.12
C LYS A 163 -1.35 10.83 13.84
N LEU A 164 -2.09 10.23 12.90
CA LEU A 164 -1.53 9.83 11.61
C LEU A 164 -1.11 11.04 10.76
N GLN A 165 -1.94 12.09 10.74
CA GLN A 165 -1.63 13.33 10.03
C GLN A 165 -0.38 14.04 10.58
N ILE A 166 -0.24 14.10 11.91
CA ILE A 166 0.95 14.69 12.55
C ILE A 166 2.21 13.88 12.24
N LEU A 167 2.12 12.54 12.25
CA LEU A 167 3.27 11.67 11.95
C LEU A 167 3.73 11.80 10.50
N ILE A 168 2.79 11.94 9.56
CA ILE A 168 3.05 12.13 8.13
C ILE A 168 3.70 13.50 7.89
N ILE A 169 3.19 14.57 8.50
CA ILE A 169 3.80 15.92 8.40
C ILE A 169 5.22 15.91 8.96
N HIS A 170 5.44 15.22 10.09
CA HIS A 170 6.76 15.18 10.73
C HIS A 170 7.79 14.38 9.93
N LEU A 171 7.38 13.29 9.26
CA LEU A 171 8.23 12.48 8.38
C LEU A 171 8.60 13.22 7.09
N VAL A 172 7.66 14.00 6.53
CA VAL A 172 7.92 14.82 5.35
C VAL A 172 8.93 15.94 5.69
N ASN A 173 8.75 16.67 6.79
CA ASN A 173 9.66 17.77 7.12
C ASN A 173 11.09 17.32 7.49
N LYS A 174 11.25 16.15 8.11
CA LYS A 174 12.58 15.66 8.53
C LYS A 174 13.46 15.21 7.36
N LYS A 175 12.89 14.92 6.19
CA LYS A 175 13.61 14.47 4.99
C LYS A 175 14.06 15.60 4.06
N TRP A 176 13.65 16.84 4.34
CA TRP A 176 14.02 18.04 3.57
C TRP A 176 15.00 18.98 4.31
N MET A 177 15.48 18.59 5.51
CA MET A 177 16.47 19.33 6.31
C MET A 177 17.86 18.66 6.40
N MET A 178 18.12 17.65 5.55
CA MET A 178 19.47 17.13 5.26
C MET A 178 19.74 17.32 3.77
#